data_AF-A0A9N9PLI3-F1
#
_entry.id   AF-A0A9N9PLI3-F1
#
_cell.length_a   1.000
_cell.length_b   1.000
_cell.length_c   1.000
_cell.angle_alpha   90.00
_cell.angle_beta   90.00
_cell.angle_gamma   90.00
#
_symmetry.space_group_name_H-M   'P 1'
#
loop_
_entity.id
_entity.type
_entity.pdbx_description
1 polymer ?
#
loop_
_entity_poly.entity_id
_entity_poly.type
_entity_poly.pdbx_seq_one_letter_code
_entity_poly.pdbx_strand_id
1 'polypeptide(L)'
;HKKLLPQSFIIESITSLQEWTLLVRKLVLFHVHTCKNSDEHKFTVLPSDTEHNFQNLSTYYFDQSFKKFLAPVCDKSSPSIKSNKPAWTHPILDFSIFYKNNKHPASFKIPIPIKFLRELADSAEKQFIEINKTDHNINRQTYYFYEYFKAFLQAAA
;
A
#
# COMPACT_ATOMS: atom_id res chain seq x y z
N HIS A 1 -14.17 -12.10 27.07
CA HIS A 1 -13.99 -10.81 27.76
C HIS A 1 -13.28 -9.81 26.85
N LYS A 2 -13.98 -8.79 26.33
CA LYS A 2 -13.33 -7.64 25.69
C LYS A 2 -12.67 -6.83 26.83
N LYS A 3 -11.34 -6.89 26.95
CA LYS A 3 -10.62 -6.00 27.87
C LYS A 3 -10.84 -4.57 27.38
N LEU A 4 -11.53 -3.76 28.18
CA LEU A 4 -11.62 -2.33 27.94
C LEU A 4 -10.19 -1.76 28.02
N LEU A 5 -9.87 -0.86 27.08
CA LEU A 5 -8.59 -0.16 27.12
C LEU A 5 -8.53 0.65 28.42
N PRO A 6 -7.32 0.82 29.02
CA PRO A 6 -7.18 1.59 30.24
C PRO A 6 -7.63 3.04 30.01
N GLN A 7 -8.14 3.68 31.06
CA GLN A 7 -8.62 5.07 30.98
C GLN A 7 -7.52 6.06 30.58
N SER A 8 -6.26 5.66 30.77
CA SER A 8 -5.04 6.37 30.38
C SER A 8 -4.50 6.02 28.99
N PHE A 9 -5.28 5.37 28.11
CA PHE A 9 -4.80 4.99 26.79
C PHE A 9 -4.46 6.22 25.94
N ILE A 10 -3.17 6.39 25.62
CA ILE A 10 -2.64 7.43 24.74
C ILE A 10 -1.77 6.74 23.68
N ILE A 11 -1.87 7.18 22.43
CA ILE A 11 -0.95 6.77 21.37
C ILE A 11 0.33 7.62 21.53
N GLU A 12 1.44 6.96 21.87
CA GLU A 12 2.75 7.58 22.10
C GLU A 12 3.62 7.63 20.84
N SER A 13 3.57 6.59 20.02
CA SER A 13 4.30 6.50 18.76
C SER A 13 3.58 5.60 17.75
N ILE A 14 3.92 5.76 16.48
CA ILE A 14 3.40 4.97 15.35
C ILE A 14 4.56 4.68 14.41
N THR A 15 4.83 3.40 14.15
CA THR A 15 5.99 2.97 13.33
C THR A 15 5.60 2.42 11.96
N SER A 16 4.32 2.13 11.73
CA SER A 16 3.81 1.63 10.44
C SER A 16 2.34 1.99 10.22
N LEU A 17 1.89 2.01 8.96
CA LEU A 17 0.48 2.24 8.60
C LEU A 17 -0.47 1.17 9.19
N GLN A 18 0.01 -0.07 9.30
CA GLN A 18 -0.77 -1.16 9.91
C GLN A 18 -0.97 -0.94 11.41
N GLU A 19 0.10 -0.58 12.13
CA GLU A 19 0.03 -0.20 13.54
C GLU A 19 -0.87 1.02 13.75
N TRP A 20 -0.73 2.00 12.86
CA TRP A 20 -1.55 3.21 12.84
C TRP A 20 -3.05 2.90 12.81
N THR A 21 -3.45 2.09 11.83
CA THR A 21 -4.85 1.68 11.63
C THR A 21 -5.40 0.98 12.88
N LEU A 22 -4.58 0.13 13.50
CA LEU A 22 -4.97 -0.63 14.69
C LEU A 22 -5.09 0.26 15.93
N LEU A 23 -4.18 1.20 16.15
CA LEU A 23 -4.19 2.11 17.28
C LEU A 23 -5.30 3.16 17.18
N VAL A 24 -5.55 3.71 15.99
CA VAL A 24 -6.69 4.63 15.76
C VAL A 24 -8.00 3.89 15.97
N ARG A 25 -8.15 2.66 15.45
CA ARG A 25 -9.34 1.85 15.70
C ARG A 25 -9.60 1.60 17.19
N LYS A 26 -8.53 1.34 17.96
CA LYS A 26 -8.60 1.19 19.42
C LYS A 26 -9.07 2.47 20.11
N LEU A 27 -8.53 3.62 19.70
CA LEU A 27 -8.90 4.95 20.22
C LEU A 27 -10.38 5.26 19.96
N VAL A 28 -10.86 4.99 18.75
CA VAL A 28 -12.27 5.20 18.36
C VAL A 28 -13.20 4.32 19.19
N LEU A 29 -12.87 3.02 19.34
CA LEU A 29 -13.66 2.11 20.14
C LEU A 29 -13.68 2.53 21.61
N PHE A 30 -12.53 2.94 22.16
CA PHE A 30 -12.45 3.48 23.51
C PHE A 30 -13.38 4.69 23.66
N HIS A 31 -13.30 5.66 22.75
CA HIS A 31 -14.15 6.86 22.75
C HIS A 31 -15.64 6.50 22.71
N VAL A 32 -16.06 5.62 21.79
CA VAL A 32 -17.45 5.15 21.70
C VAL A 32 -17.89 4.44 22.98
N HIS A 33 -17.02 3.67 23.62
CA HIS A 33 -17.37 2.91 24.82
C HIS A 33 -17.41 3.75 26.10
N THR A 34 -16.57 4.78 26.22
CA THR A 34 -16.51 5.63 27.42
C THR A 34 -17.45 6.82 27.35
N CYS A 35 -17.74 7.34 26.15
CA CYS A 35 -18.52 8.57 25.99
C CYS A 35 -20.02 8.32 25.76
N LYS A 36 -20.44 7.10 25.41
CA LYS A 36 -21.85 6.79 25.09
C LYS A 36 -22.82 6.95 26.28
N ASN A 37 -22.32 7.00 27.52
CA ASN A 37 -23.14 6.99 28.74
C ASN A 37 -22.82 8.14 29.72
N SER A 38 -22.08 9.18 29.32
CA SER A 38 -21.73 10.31 30.19
C SER A 38 -22.20 11.62 29.59
N ASP A 39 -23.18 12.26 30.25
CA ASP A 39 -23.66 13.60 29.89
C ASP A 39 -22.61 14.69 30.16
N GLU A 40 -21.61 14.41 31.00
CA GLU A 40 -20.46 15.29 31.29
C GLU A 40 -19.42 15.32 30.16
N HIS A 41 -19.61 14.46 29.16
CA HIS A 41 -18.70 14.23 28.05
C HIS A 41 -19.43 14.37 26.71
N LYS A 42 -20.30 15.38 26.59
CA LYS A 42 -20.66 15.97 25.29
C LYS A 42 -19.42 16.59 24.66
N PHE A 43 -18.57 15.72 24.12
CA PHE A 43 -17.26 16.03 23.62
C PHE A 43 -17.36 16.81 22.31
N THR A 44 -16.71 17.96 22.26
CA THR A 44 -16.50 18.82 21.07
C THR A 44 -15.54 18.22 20.04
N VAL A 45 -15.39 16.88 20.00
CA VAL A 45 -14.45 16.18 19.11
C VAL A 45 -14.93 16.27 17.67
N LEU A 46 -16.23 16.07 17.46
CA LEU A 46 -16.88 16.32 16.19
C LEU A 46 -17.85 17.50 16.34
N PRO A 47 -18.09 18.26 15.25
CA PRO A 47 -19.15 19.26 15.19
C PRO A 47 -20.52 18.70 15.64
N SER A 48 -21.36 19.54 16.23
CA SER A 48 -22.66 19.14 16.80
C SER A 48 -23.67 18.65 15.76
N ASP A 49 -23.45 18.97 14.48
CA ASP A 49 -24.22 18.51 13.33
C ASP A 49 -23.73 17.15 12.78
N THR A 50 -22.68 16.57 13.36
CA THR A 50 -22.09 15.30 12.92
C THR A 50 -22.42 14.18 13.89
N GLU A 51 -22.95 13.07 13.37
CA GLU A 51 -23.24 11.88 14.18
C GLU A 51 -21.94 11.29 14.76
N HIS A 52 -21.92 11.03 16.07
CA HIS A 52 -20.77 10.44 16.78
C HIS A 52 -20.76 8.90 16.62
N ASN A 53 -20.70 8.45 15.37
CA ASN A 53 -20.58 7.04 15.02
C ASN A 53 -19.11 6.63 14.81
N PHE A 54 -18.86 5.31 14.74
CA PHE A 54 -17.51 4.77 14.57
C PHE A 54 -16.82 5.33 13.32
N GLN A 55 -17.55 5.50 12.22
CA GLN A 55 -17.00 5.96 10.95
C GLN A 55 -16.45 7.39 11.07
N ASN A 56 -17.27 8.31 11.55
CA ASN A 56 -16.90 9.74 11.66
C ASN A 56 -15.77 9.97 12.66
N LEU A 57 -15.81 9.26 13.79
CA LEU A 57 -14.73 9.30 14.78
C LEU A 57 -13.45 8.68 14.24
N SER A 58 -13.54 7.59 13.48
CA SER A 58 -12.39 6.96 12.84
C SER A 58 -11.73 7.88 11.85
N THR A 59 -12.50 8.53 10.98
CA THR A 59 -11.98 9.53 10.04
C THR A 59 -11.29 10.67 10.79
N TYR A 60 -11.97 11.26 11.78
CA TYR A 60 -11.41 12.37 12.55
C TYR A 60 -10.09 12.00 13.24
N TYR A 61 -10.06 10.90 13.99
CA TYR A 61 -8.85 10.50 14.71
C TYR A 61 -7.73 10.09 13.77
N PHE A 62 -8.04 9.49 12.62
CA PHE A 62 -7.06 9.18 11.60
C PHE A 62 -6.47 10.47 11.01
N ASP A 63 -7.28 11.46 10.65
CA ASP A 63 -6.78 12.74 10.12
C ASP A 63 -5.95 13.52 11.14
N GLN A 64 -6.41 13.60 12.40
CA GLN A 64 -5.67 14.27 13.46
C GLN A 64 -4.33 13.60 13.75
N SER A 65 -4.29 12.27 13.63
CA SER A 65 -3.05 11.56 13.86
C SER A 65 -1.98 11.87 12.81
N PHE A 66 -2.32 12.23 11.56
CA PHE A 66 -1.32 12.67 10.57
C PHE A 66 -0.68 14.00 10.93
N LYS A 67 -1.41 14.85 11.65
CA LYS A 67 -0.86 16.12 12.17
C LYS A 67 0.07 15.88 13.35
N LYS A 68 -0.23 14.87 14.18
CA LYS A 68 0.54 14.53 15.39
C LYS A 68 1.77 13.67 15.09
N PHE A 69 1.63 12.70 14.19
CA PHE A 69 2.67 11.76 13.77
C PHE A 69 2.95 12.01 12.30
N LEU A 70 3.76 13.04 12.04
CA LEU A 70 4.17 13.36 10.68
C LEU A 70 4.86 12.14 10.07
N ALA A 71 4.50 11.83 8.83
CA ALA A 71 5.23 10.83 8.07
C ALA A 71 6.72 11.22 8.04
N PRO A 72 7.65 10.26 8.20
CA PRO A 72 9.07 10.57 8.06
C PRO A 72 9.27 11.24 6.70
N VAL A 73 9.76 12.48 6.73
CA VAL A 73 10.03 13.24 5.53
C VAL A 73 11.06 12.45 4.74
N CYS A 74 10.68 11.93 3.57
CA CYS A 74 11.62 11.42 2.59
C CYS A 74 12.36 12.61 1.96
N ASP A 75 13.09 13.37 2.78
CA ASP A 75 14.03 14.36 2.28
C ASP A 75 15.17 13.59 1.64
N LYS A 76 15.13 13.48 0.32
CA LYS A 76 16.23 12.94 -0.50
C LYS A 76 17.55 13.70 -0.26
N SER A 77 17.50 14.84 0.43
CA SER A 77 18.60 15.74 0.79
C SER A 77 19.09 15.60 2.24
N SER A 78 18.38 14.87 3.12
CA SER A 78 18.78 14.76 4.53
C SER A 78 19.57 13.46 4.77
N PRO A 79 20.87 13.52 5.10
CA PRO A 79 21.73 12.34 5.27
C PRO A 79 21.38 11.48 6.50
N SER A 80 20.45 11.92 7.36
CA SER A 80 20.10 11.26 8.62
C SER A 80 18.91 10.30 8.54
N ILE A 81 18.17 10.26 7.43
CA ILE A 81 17.09 9.27 7.19
C ILE A 81 17.54 8.34 6.07
N LYS A 82 18.54 7.50 6.35
CA LYS A 82 18.82 6.33 5.51
C LYS A 82 17.63 5.39 5.67
N SER A 83 16.73 5.38 4.69
CA SER A 83 15.81 4.25 4.58
C SER A 83 16.69 3.02 4.40
N ASN A 84 16.82 2.17 5.43
CA ASN A 84 17.55 0.90 5.35
C ASN A 84 16.90 -0.10 4.38
N LYS A 85 15.95 0.34 3.56
CA LYS A 85 15.37 -0.47 2.50
C LYS A 85 16.37 -0.47 1.34
N PRO A 86 16.83 -1.64 0.89
CA PRO A 86 17.68 -1.71 -0.30
C PRO A 86 16.94 -1.07 -1.48
N ALA A 87 17.62 -0.18 -2.20
CA ALA A 87 17.12 0.34 -3.45
C ALA A 87 17.12 -0.81 -4.47
N TRP A 88 15.94 -1.40 -4.70
CA TRP A 88 15.79 -2.47 -5.67
C TRP A 88 16.06 -1.93 -7.08
N THR A 89 16.90 -2.64 -7.83
CA THR A 89 17.19 -2.35 -9.24
C THR A 89 16.34 -3.28 -10.10
N HIS A 90 15.42 -2.70 -10.88
CA HIS A 90 14.52 -3.47 -11.74
C HIS A 90 15.14 -3.78 -13.10
N PRO A 91 14.86 -4.96 -13.70
CA PRO A 91 15.30 -5.30 -15.04
C PRO A 91 14.64 -4.40 -16.08
N ILE A 92 15.28 -4.26 -17.23
CA ILE A 92 14.72 -3.56 -18.40
C ILE A 92 13.79 -4.53 -19.13
N LEU A 93 12.51 -4.17 -19.24
CA LEU A 93 11.51 -4.98 -19.94
C LEU A 93 11.43 -4.56 -21.42
N ASP A 94 11.69 -5.50 -22.33
CA ASP A 94 11.54 -5.25 -23.76
C ASP A 94 10.08 -5.52 -24.21
N PHE A 95 9.34 -4.43 -24.43
CA PHE A 95 7.98 -4.47 -24.96
C PHE A 95 7.92 -4.36 -26.48
N SER A 96 9.04 -4.02 -27.13
CA SER A 96 9.08 -3.84 -28.58
C SER A 96 8.76 -5.14 -29.32
N ILE A 97 8.98 -6.30 -28.68
CA ILE A 97 8.63 -7.62 -29.18
C ILE A 97 7.18 -7.75 -29.68
N PHE A 98 6.27 -6.91 -29.18
CA PHE A 98 4.84 -6.89 -29.53
C PHE A 98 4.49 -6.00 -30.73
N TYR A 99 5.42 -5.20 -31.25
CA TYR A 99 5.17 -4.34 -32.40
C TYR A 99 4.88 -5.16 -33.67
N LYS A 100 4.11 -4.57 -34.58
CA LYS A 100 3.57 -5.22 -35.79
C LYS A 100 4.60 -5.94 -36.66
N ASN A 101 5.85 -5.45 -36.70
CA ASN A 101 6.92 -5.99 -37.54
C ASN A 101 7.92 -6.87 -36.77
N ASN A 102 7.65 -7.16 -35.50
CA ASN A 102 8.54 -7.94 -34.65
C ASN A 102 8.08 -9.39 -34.51
N LYS A 103 8.84 -10.19 -33.76
CA LYS A 103 8.70 -11.64 -33.68
C LYS A 103 7.35 -12.12 -33.11
N HIS A 104 6.73 -11.33 -32.24
CA HIS A 104 5.48 -11.68 -31.55
C HIS A 104 4.45 -10.55 -31.65
N PRO A 105 4.00 -10.18 -32.87
CA PRO A 105 3.15 -9.03 -33.07
C PRO A 105 1.83 -9.22 -32.32
N ALA A 106 1.44 -8.21 -31.53
CA ALA A 106 0.19 -8.25 -30.79
C ALA A 106 -1.00 -7.94 -31.70
N SER A 107 -2.11 -8.66 -31.51
CA SER A 107 -3.35 -8.42 -32.23
C SER A 107 -4.53 -9.03 -31.48
N PHE A 108 -5.69 -8.38 -31.54
CA PHE A 108 -6.96 -8.99 -31.07
C PHE A 108 -7.46 -10.13 -31.95
N LYS A 109 -6.85 -10.33 -33.14
CA LYS A 109 -7.18 -11.45 -34.03
C LYS A 109 -6.51 -12.76 -33.64
N ILE A 110 -5.52 -12.71 -32.75
CA ILE A 110 -4.82 -13.89 -32.25
C ILE A 110 -5.16 -14.10 -30.77
N PRO A 111 -5.20 -15.36 -30.28
CA PRO A 111 -5.30 -15.62 -28.86
C PRO A 111 -4.15 -14.96 -28.09
N ILE A 112 -4.44 -14.49 -26.88
CA ILE A 112 -3.41 -13.94 -25.98
C ILE A 112 -2.40 -15.05 -25.66
N PRO A 113 -1.10 -14.86 -25.92
CA PRO A 113 -0.10 -15.90 -25.76
C PRO A 113 0.34 -16.05 -24.29
N ILE A 114 -0.57 -16.51 -23.42
CA ILE A 114 -0.38 -16.58 -21.96
C ILE A 114 0.92 -17.30 -21.57
N LYS A 115 1.25 -18.41 -22.25
CA LYS A 115 2.49 -19.17 -21.97
C LYS A 115 3.74 -18.31 -22.21
N PHE A 116 3.78 -17.60 -23.33
CA PHE A 116 4.89 -16.72 -23.68
C PHE A 116 5.02 -15.53 -22.71
N LEU A 117 3.90 -14.92 -22.31
CA LEU A 117 3.90 -13.85 -21.31
C LEU A 117 4.43 -14.33 -19.96
N ARG A 118 4.15 -15.57 -19.57
CA ARG A 118 4.74 -16.18 -18.37
C ARG A 118 6.24 -16.40 -18.52
N GLU A 119 6.70 -16.92 -19.66
CA GLU A 119 8.13 -17.11 -19.93
C GLU A 119 8.92 -15.78 -19.86
N LEU A 120 8.34 -14.69 -20.37
CA LEU A 120 8.91 -13.34 -20.25
C LEU A 120 8.98 -12.86 -18.80
N ALA A 121 7.90 -13.07 -18.03
CA ALA A 121 7.85 -12.71 -16.62
C ALA A 121 8.87 -13.52 -15.78
N ASP A 122 9.03 -14.82 -16.07
CA ASP A 122 10.02 -15.69 -15.45
C ASP A 122 11.44 -15.19 -15.73
N SER A 123 11.70 -14.76 -16.97
CA SER A 123 13.00 -14.19 -17.35
C SER A 123 13.30 -12.89 -16.61
N ALA A 124 12.33 -11.96 -16.56
CA ALA A 124 12.46 -10.70 -15.81
C ALA A 124 12.70 -10.95 -14.31
N GLU A 125 11.98 -11.91 -13.73
CA GLU A 125 12.17 -12.30 -12.33
C GLU A 125 13.56 -12.89 -12.07
N LYS A 126 14.08 -13.73 -12.96
CA LYS A 126 15.46 -14.25 -12.87
C LYS A 126 16.50 -13.12 -12.93
N GLN A 127 16.31 -12.15 -13.82
CA GLN A 127 17.20 -10.98 -13.89
C GLN A 127 17.14 -10.15 -12.60
N PHE A 128 15.94 -9.96 -12.04
CA PHE A 128 15.80 -9.24 -10.77
C PHE A 128 16.53 -9.95 -9.62
N ILE A 129 16.40 -11.28 -9.54
CA ILE A 129 17.10 -12.13 -8.57
C ILE A 129 18.62 -11.95 -8.70
N GLU A 130 19.13 -11.99 -9.93
CA GLU A 130 20.55 -11.87 -10.23
C GLU A 130 21.11 -10.50 -9.84
N ILE A 131 20.43 -9.43 -10.24
CA ILE A 131 20.85 -8.04 -9.97
C ILE A 131 20.83 -7.73 -8.47
N ASN A 132 19.81 -8.21 -7.76
CA ASN A 132 19.57 -7.81 -6.37
C ASN A 132 19.96 -8.88 -5.34
N LYS A 133 20.49 -10.03 -5.77
CA LYS A 133 20.89 -11.16 -4.92
C LYS A 133 19.82 -11.56 -3.91
N THR A 134 18.59 -11.72 -4.40
CA THR A 134 17.41 -12.02 -3.58
C THR A 134 16.72 -13.29 -4.05
N ASP A 135 15.85 -13.84 -3.22
CA ASP A 135 15.10 -15.03 -3.58
C ASP A 135 13.97 -14.74 -4.57
N HIS A 136 13.48 -15.83 -5.15
CA HIS A 136 12.28 -15.83 -5.97
C HIS A 136 11.06 -15.31 -5.19
N ASN A 137 10.26 -14.49 -5.86
CA ASN A 137 9.04 -13.94 -5.32
C ASN A 137 7.91 -13.97 -6.38
N ILE A 138 6.88 -14.75 -6.07
CA ILE A 138 5.71 -14.93 -6.94
C ILE A 138 4.97 -13.61 -7.23
N ASN A 139 4.95 -12.65 -6.30
CA ASN A 139 4.28 -11.37 -6.51
C ASN A 139 5.04 -10.50 -7.51
N ARG A 140 6.38 -10.50 -7.48
CA ARG A 140 7.21 -9.80 -8.47
C ARG A 140 7.07 -10.42 -9.85
N GLN A 141 7.11 -11.75 -9.95
CA GLN A 141 6.87 -12.46 -11.20
C GLN A 141 5.48 -12.14 -11.77
N THR A 142 4.46 -12.14 -10.91
CA THR A 142 3.08 -11.78 -11.29
C THR A 142 3.00 -10.33 -11.77
N TYR A 143 3.72 -9.41 -11.12
CA TYR A 143 3.84 -8.02 -11.58
C TYR A 143 4.43 -7.94 -12.99
N TYR A 144 5.55 -8.62 -13.28
CA TYR A 144 6.14 -8.61 -14.63
C TYR A 144 5.20 -9.22 -15.68
N PHE A 145 4.44 -10.27 -15.33
CA PHE A 145 3.42 -10.81 -16.22
C PHE A 145 2.39 -9.77 -16.63
N TYR A 146 1.87 -8.99 -15.68
CA TYR A 146 0.89 -7.94 -15.98
C TYR A 146 1.47 -6.78 -16.78
N GLU A 147 2.74 -6.43 -16.57
CA GLU A 147 3.44 -5.44 -17.40
C GLU A 147 3.51 -5.90 -18.87
N TYR A 148 3.93 -7.13 -19.13
CA TYR A 148 3.94 -7.69 -20.49
C TYR A 148 2.53 -7.84 -21.08
N PHE A 149 1.56 -8.27 -20.28
CA PHE A 149 0.18 -8.39 -20.73
C PHE A 149 -0.41 -7.04 -21.14
N LYS A 150 -0.18 -5.99 -20.34
CA LYS A 150 -0.60 -4.63 -20.65
C LYS A 150 0.07 -4.12 -21.93
N ALA A 151 1.37 -4.36 -22.10
CA ALA A 151 2.10 -3.99 -23.32
C ALA A 151 1.55 -4.71 -24.56
N PHE A 152 1.22 -6.01 -24.45
CA PHE A 152 0.57 -6.76 -25.51
C PHE A 152 -0.78 -6.14 -25.90
N LEU A 153 -1.64 -5.83 -24.92
CA LEU A 153 -2.94 -5.21 -25.18
C LEU A 153 -2.80 -3.82 -25.82
N GLN A 154 -1.82 -3.03 -25.40
CA GLN A 154 -1.54 -1.71 -25.97
C GLN A 154 -1.03 -1.80 -27.41
N ALA A 155 -0.19 -2.78 -27.73
CA ALA A 155 0.31 -3.00 -29.09
C ALA A 155 -0.73 -3.63 -30.03
N ALA A 156 -1.75 -4.29 -29.48
CA ALA A 156 -2.86 -4.88 -30.25
C ALA A 156 -3.95 -3.89 -30.64
N ALA A 157 -4.07 -2.77 -29.91
CA ALA A 157 -5.05 -1.70 -30.12
C ALA A 157 -4.71 -0.84 -31.34
#